data_AF-A0A6B0DLT0-F1
#
_entry.id   AF-A0A6B0DLT0-F1
#
_cell.length_a   1.000
_cell.length_b   1.000
_cell.length_c   1.000
_cell.angle_alpha   90.00
_cell.angle_beta   90.00
_cell.angle_gamma   90.00
#
_symmetry.space_group_name_H-M   'P 1'
#
loop_
_entity.id
_entity.type
_entity.pdbx_description
1 polymer ?
#
loop_
_entity_poly.entity_id
_entity_poly.type
_entity_poly.pdbx_seq_one_letter_code
_entity_poly.pdbx_strand_id
1 'polypeptide(L)' 'MKEENNFNIFIIGIGNENRKDDAIGIKVISVLEKMALSGVQLIKIQDDITDLLNLWANARLVILIDAVIS' A
#
# COMPACT_ATOMS: atom_id res chain seq x y z
N MET A 1 13.15 13.96 21.32
CA MET A 1 13.01 13.95 19.85
C MET A 1 12.22 12.69 19.52
N LYS A 2 11.06 12.80 18.87
CA LYS A 2 10.28 11.64 18.48
C LYS A 2 11.07 10.91 17.40
N GLU A 3 11.30 9.61 17.55
CA GLU A 3 11.71 8.76 16.45
C GLU A 3 10.61 8.84 15.40
N GLU A 4 10.80 9.68 14.39
CA GLU A 4 9.99 9.62 13.18
C GLU A 4 10.34 8.29 12.54
N ASN A 5 9.38 7.34 12.60
CA ASN A 5 9.46 6.09 11.86
C ASN A 5 9.63 6.43 10.38
N ASN A 6 10.88 6.48 9.93
CA ASN A 6 11.25 6.87 8.58
C ASN A 6 11.06 5.66 7.67
N PHE A 7 9.82 5.20 7.53
CA PHE A 7 9.47 4.21 6.52
C PHE A 7 9.78 4.81 5.16
N ASN A 8 10.79 4.28 4.51
CA ASN A 8 11.26 4.77 3.22
C ASN A 8 10.70 3.95 2.06
N ILE A 9 10.02 2.83 2.34
CA ILE A 9 9.37 2.00 1.34
C ILE A 9 7.88 1.90 1.67
N PHE A 10 7.05 2.22 0.71
CA PHE A 10 5.59 2.07 0.79
C PHE A 10 5.14 1.00 -0.19
N ILE A 11 4.32 0.06 0.27
CA ILE A 11 3.61 -0.90 -0.58
C ILE A 11 2.12 -0.66 -0.40
N ILE A 12 1.45 -0.33 -1.49
CA ILE A 12 0.09 0.18 -1.49
C ILE A 12 -0.76 -0.75 -2.36
N GLY A 13 -1.72 -1.41 -1.73
CA GLY A 13 -2.73 -2.20 -2.41
C GLY A 13 -3.98 -1.36 -2.64
N ILE A 14 -4.38 -1.22 -3.89
CA ILE A 14 -5.65 -0.63 -4.29
C ILE A 14 -6.63 -1.76 -4.61
N GLY A 15 -7.91 -1.54 -4.29
CA GLY A 15 -8.97 -2.43 -4.74
C GLY A 15 -10.12 -2.56 -3.76
N ASN A 16 -11.26 -3.06 -4.24
CA ASN A 16 -12.45 -3.27 -3.44
C ASN A 16 -12.62 -4.75 -3.05
N GLU A 17 -12.68 -5.03 -1.75
CA GLU A 17 -12.83 -6.41 -1.25
C GLU A 17 -14.12 -7.10 -1.70
N ASN A 18 -15.14 -6.32 -2.08
CA ASN A 18 -16.44 -6.82 -2.54
C ASN A 18 -16.52 -6.98 -4.07
N ARG A 19 -15.46 -6.66 -4.83
CA ARG A 19 -15.44 -6.68 -6.31
C ARG A 19 -14.55 -7.79 -6.91
N LYS A 20 -14.48 -8.94 -6.25
CA LYS A 20 -13.76 -10.16 -6.72
C LYS A 20 -12.29 -9.88 -7.02
N ASP A 21 -11.88 -9.96 -8.29
CA ASP A 21 -10.48 -9.83 -8.70
C ASP A 21 -9.93 -8.42 -8.48
N ASP A 22 -10.81 -7.42 -8.42
CA ASP A 22 -10.49 -6.06 -7.99
C ASP A 22 -9.87 -6.02 -6.57
N ALA A 23 -10.15 -7.01 -5.72
CA ALA A 23 -9.60 -7.08 -4.37
C ALA A 23 -8.11 -7.47 -4.31
N ILE A 24 -7.47 -7.77 -5.46
CA ILE A 24 -6.13 -8.37 -5.48
C ILE A 24 -5.09 -7.52 -4.74
N GLY A 25 -5.10 -6.19 -4.91
CA GLY A 25 -4.18 -5.31 -4.21
C GLY A 25 -4.32 -5.43 -2.69
N ILE A 26 -5.57 -5.42 -2.19
CA ILE A 26 -5.87 -5.60 -0.76
C ILE A 26 -5.42 -6.97 -0.23
N LYS A 27 -5.62 -8.03 -1.03
CA LYS A 27 -5.21 -9.39 -0.65
C LYS A 27 -3.69 -9.55 -0.61
N VAL A 28 -2.96 -8.95 -1.54
CA VAL A 28 -1.48 -8.96 -1.52
C VAL A 28 -0.96 -8.30 -0.25
N ILE A 29 -1.49 -7.12 0.12
CA ILE A 29 -1.09 -6.46 1.37
C ILE A 29 -1.35 -7.34 2.60
N SER A 30 -2.52 -8.01 2.64
CA SER A 30 -2.87 -8.90 3.75
C SER A 30 -1.94 -10.12 3.88
N VAL A 31 -1.28 -10.53 2.80
CA VAL A 31 -0.22 -11.54 2.82
C VAL A 31 1.09 -10.94 3.34
N LEU A 32 1.47 -9.76 2.85
CA LEU A 32 2.71 -9.07 3.26
C LEU A 32 2.72 -8.68 4.75
N GLU A 33 1.55 -8.34 5.32
CA GLU A 33 1.40 -8.07 6.76
C GLU A 33 1.92 -9.23 7.63
N LYS A 34 1.80 -10.48 7.15
CA LYS A 34 2.26 -11.68 7.86
C LYS A 34 3.78 -11.88 7.80
N MET A 35 4.47 -11.15 6.93
CA MET A 35 5.91 -11.29 6.72
C MET A 35 6.75 -10.36 7.59
N ALA A 36 6.13 -9.41 8.32
CA ALA A 36 6.79 -8.48 9.24
C ALA A 36 8.03 -7.78 8.64
N LEU A 37 7.89 -7.25 7.42
CA LEU A 37 8.99 -6.60 6.70
C LEU A 37 9.44 -5.33 7.43
N SER A 38 10.73 -5.30 7.81
CA SER A 38 11.33 -4.12 8.46
C SER A 38 11.50 -2.97 7.47
N GLY A 39 11.20 -1.75 7.92
CA GLY A 39 11.34 -0.53 7.11
C GLY A 39 10.32 -0.37 5.98
N VAL A 40 9.29 -1.22 5.93
CA VAL A 40 8.22 -1.17 4.94
C VAL A 40 6.90 -0.75 5.60
N GLN A 41 6.24 0.23 5.02
CA GLN A 41 4.87 0.60 5.37
C GLN A 41 3.91 -0.03 4.35
N LEU A 42 2.94 -0.78 4.86
CA LEU A 42 1.90 -1.45 4.09
C LEU A 42 0.60 -0.64 4.18
N ILE A 43 -0.04 -0.36 3.04
CA ILE A 43 -1.23 0.51 2.97
C ILE A 43 -2.30 -0.17 2.09
N LYS A 44 -3.55 -0.13 2.55
CA LYS A 44 -4.75 -0.60 1.83
C LYS A 44 -5.63 0.60 1.48
N ILE A 45 -6.02 0.74 0.21
CA ILE A 45 -6.89 1.81 -0.28
C ILE A 45 -8.05 1.18 -1.05
N GLN A 46 -9.28 1.45 -0.61
CA GLN A 46 -10.50 0.96 -1.27
C GLN A 46 -11.08 1.97 -2.26
N ASP A 47 -11.38 3.19 -1.80
CA ASP A 47 -12.16 4.15 -2.60
C ASP A 47 -11.54 5.55 -2.66
N ASP A 48 -10.67 5.92 -1.72
CA ASP A 48 -10.10 7.27 -1.64
C ASP A 48 -8.57 7.27 -1.82
N ILE A 49 -8.13 7.90 -2.91
CA ILE A 49 -6.74 7.99 -3.35
C ILE A 49 -6.14 9.37 -3.04
N THR A 50 -6.91 10.27 -2.40
CA THR A 50 -6.54 11.69 -2.25
C THR A 50 -5.26 11.88 -1.44
N ASP A 51 -5.00 11.00 -0.47
CA ASP A 51 -3.78 11.04 0.35
C ASP A 51 -2.57 10.33 -0.27
N LEU A 52 -2.72 9.70 -1.43
CA LEU A 52 -1.65 8.93 -2.08
C LEU A 52 -0.45 9.81 -2.44
N LEU A 53 -0.71 11.02 -2.93
CA LEU A 53 0.34 11.97 -3.32
C LEU A 53 1.18 12.42 -2.11
N ASN A 54 0.54 12.57 -0.95
CA ASN A 54 1.23 12.94 0.29
C ASN A 54 2.14 11.80 0.79
N LEU A 55 1.70 10.54 0.62
CA LEU A 55 2.49 9.36 0.96
C LEU A 55 3.74 9.22 0.07
N TRP A 56 3.63 9.62 -1.20
CA TRP A 56 4.73 9.52 -2.17
C TRP A 56 5.81 10.58 -1.98
N ALA A 57 5.43 11.77 -1.50
CA ALA A 57 6.32 12.94 -1.48
C ALA A 57 7.65 12.71 -0.73
N ASN A 58 7.68 11.80 0.26
CA ASN A 58 8.87 11.50 1.07
C ASN A 58 9.33 10.03 0.95
N ALA A 59 8.79 9.27 0.00
CA ALA A 59 9.12 7.86 -0.17
C ALA A 59 10.43 7.67 -0.96
N ARG A 60 11.30 6.75 -0.52
CA ARG A 60 12.43 6.26 -1.34
C ARG A 60 11.94 5.31 -2.44
N LEU A 61 10.90 4.52 -2.14
CA LEU A 61 10.28 3.61 -3.08
C LEU A 61 8.79 3.49 -2.77
N VAL A 62 7.98 3.48 -3.82
CA VAL A 62 6.55 3.18 -3.75
C VAL A 62 6.28 2.03 -4.70
N ILE A 63 5.56 1.01 -4.21
CA ILE A 63 5.05 -0.11 -5.00
C ILE A 63 3.52 -0.03 -4.95
N LEU A 64 2.89 0.18 -6.11
CA LEU A 64 1.44 0.18 -6.25
C LEU A 64 0.98 -1.16 -6.82
N ILE A 65 -0.06 -1.73 -6.22
CA ILE A 65 -0.62 -3.03 -6.60
C ILE A 65 -2.11 -2.84 -6.85
N ASP A 66 -2.55 -3.05 -8.08
CA ASP A 66 -3.93 -2.83 -8.52
C ASP A 66 -4.35 -3.88 -9.56
N ALA A 67 -5.65 -4.13 -9.65
CA ALA A 67 -6.22 -4.92 -10.74
C ALA A 67 -6.34 -4.05 -12.00
N VAL A 68 -5.76 -4.51 -13.11
CA VAL A 68 -5.81 -3.80 -14.40
C VAL A 68 -6.36 -4.69 -15.50
N ILE A 69 -7.10 -4.08 -16.43
CA ILE A 69 -7.55 -4.74 -17.67
C ILE A 69 -6.66 -4.25 -18.80
N SER A 70 -6.18 -5.18 -19.63
CA SER A 70 -5.32 -4.92 -20.80
C SER A 70 -6.10 -4.89 -22.10
#